data_AF-W7Y232-F1
#
_entry.id   AF-W7Y232-F1
#
_cell.length_a   1.000
_cell.length_b   1.000
_cell.length_c   1.000
_cell.angle_alpha   90.00
_cell.angle_beta   90.00
_cell.angle_gamma   90.00
#
_symmetry.space_group_name_H-M   'P 1'
#
loop_
_entity.id
_entity.type
_entity.pdbx_description
1 polymer ?
#
loop_
_entity_poly.entity_id
_entity_poly.type
_entity_poly.pdbx_seq_one_letter_code
_entity_poly.pdbx_strand_id
1 'polypeptide(L)'
;MYFKVSMRKNPESGVYSGYYRLVESYPNEDGRVSHRTMVNAGYLDDLNANQLVVIQKLITEKAENCNNPLFTYQESDDSLVNSLCKETPDRKASGCIINKMVGKRKHRNQCA
;
A
#
# COMPACT_ATOMS: atom_id res chain seq x y z
N MET A 1 5.24 9.42 3.08
CA MET A 1 5.01 8.37 2.05
C MET A 1 4.23 8.97 0.87
N TYR A 2 4.22 8.37 -0.31
CA TYR A 2 3.45 8.82 -1.49
C TYR A 2 3.07 7.66 -2.42
N PHE A 3 2.02 7.84 -3.23
CA PHE A 3 1.67 6.88 -4.27
C PHE A 3 2.53 7.08 -5.53
N LYS A 4 3.19 6.01 -5.97
CA LYS A 4 3.87 5.93 -7.26
C LYS A 4 3.01 5.14 -8.23
N VAL A 5 2.61 5.78 -9.32
CA VAL A 5 1.86 5.15 -10.40
C VAL A 5 2.80 4.61 -11.47
N SER A 6 2.44 3.50 -12.09
CA SER A 6 3.10 2.97 -13.29
C SER A 6 2.03 2.42 -14.22
N MET A 7 1.99 2.88 -15.45
CA MET A 7 0.97 2.43 -16.40
C MET A 7 1.26 1.00 -16.85
N ARG A 8 0.27 0.10 -16.74
CA ARG A 8 0.38 -1.32 -17.08
C ARG A 8 -0.93 -1.83 -17.66
N LYS A 9 -0.86 -2.88 -18.48
CA LYS A 9 -2.07 -3.58 -18.92
C LYS A 9 -2.62 -4.39 -17.75
N ASN A 10 -3.81 -4.03 -17.29
CA ASN A 10 -4.52 -4.77 -16.25
C ASN A 10 -4.87 -6.17 -16.80
N PRO A 11 -4.40 -7.26 -16.19
CA PRO A 11 -4.67 -8.61 -16.68
C PRO A 11 -6.14 -9.03 -16.51
N GLU A 12 -6.89 -8.37 -15.63
CA GLU A 12 -8.31 -8.68 -15.40
C GLU A 12 -9.21 -8.03 -16.44
N SER A 13 -9.07 -6.71 -16.64
CA SER A 13 -9.89 -5.96 -17.60
C SER A 13 -9.31 -5.97 -19.02
N GLY A 14 -8.02 -6.28 -19.17
CA GLY A 14 -7.30 -6.15 -20.43
C GLY A 14 -7.01 -4.70 -20.84
N VAL A 15 -7.43 -3.72 -20.04
CA VAL A 15 -7.30 -2.28 -20.32
C VAL A 15 -5.98 -1.76 -19.75
N TYR A 16 -5.45 -0.70 -20.36
CA TYR A 16 -4.25 -0.04 -19.86
C TYR A 16 -4.62 0.89 -18.69
N SER A 17 -4.15 0.54 -17.48
CA SER A 17 -4.56 1.15 -16.22
C SER A 17 -3.35 1.52 -15.35
N GLY A 18 -3.58 2.39 -14.36
CA GLY A 18 -2.56 2.78 -13.39
C GLY A 18 -2.33 1.68 -12.36
N TYR A 19 -1.10 1.17 -12.26
CA TYR A 19 -0.68 0.29 -11.17
C TYR A 19 -0.04 1.12 -10.04
N TYR A 20 -0.70 1.16 -8.89
CA TYR A 20 -0.33 2.02 -7.76
C TYR A 20 0.49 1.26 -6.72
N ARG A 21 1.53 1.93 -6.21
CA ARG A 21 2.38 1.47 -5.11
C ARG A 21 2.54 2.58 -4.08
N LEU A 22 2.44 2.27 -2.80
CA LEU A 22 2.77 3.21 -1.75
C LEU A 22 4.27 3.12 -1.44
N VAL A 23 4.96 4.25 -1.53
CA VAL A 23 6.42 4.35 -1.40
C VAL A 23 6.76 5.27 -0.22
N GLU A 24 7.71 4.83 0.60
CA GLU A 24 8.33 5.63 1.65
C GLU A 24 9.70 6.11 1.14
N SER A 25 9.99 7.40 1.34
CA SER A 25 11.32 7.96 1.06
C SER A 25 12.05 8.10 2.38
N TYR A 26 13.31 7.68 2.41
CA TYR A 26 14.15 7.71 3.61
C TYR A 26 15.60 8.03 3.22
N PRO A 27 16.38 8.70 4.08
CA PRO A 27 17.81 8.86 3.87
C PRO A 27 18.52 7.51 4.09
N ASN A 28 19.39 7.13 3.16
CA ASN A 28 20.28 6.00 3.37
C ASN A 28 21.51 6.41 4.21
N GLU A 29 22.34 5.44 4.56
CA GLU A 29 23.55 5.65 5.37
C GLU A 29 24.54 6.64 4.72
N ASP A 30 24.51 6.77 3.40
CA ASP A 30 25.32 7.73 2.63
C ASP A 30 24.69 9.15 2.54
N GLY A 31 23.57 9.38 3.22
CA GLY A 31 22.83 10.65 3.18
C GLY A 31 22.06 10.92 1.88
N ARG A 32 21.92 9.92 1.00
CA ARG A 32 21.12 9.98 -0.24
C ARG A 32 19.67 9.57 0.04
N VAL A 33 18.73 10.22 -0.64
CA VAL A 33 17.33 9.83 -0.57
C VAL A 33 17.11 8.53 -1.34
N SER A 34 16.68 7.49 -0.61
CA SER A 34 16.28 6.20 -1.14
C SER A 34 14.78 5.99 -0.99
N HIS A 35 14.23 5.04 -1.74
CA HIS A 35 12.80 4.77 -1.79
C HIS A 35 12.52 3.29 -1.51
N ARG A 36 11.65 3.00 -0.53
CA ARG A 36 11.17 1.66 -0.21
C ARG A 36 9.71 1.52 -0.60
N THR A 37 9.37 0.47 -1.33
CA THR A 37 7.95 0.13 -1.55
C THR A 37 7.39 -0.50 -0.29
N MET A 38 6.34 0.10 0.26
CA MET A 38 5.69 -0.35 1.48
C MET A 38 4.48 -1.22 1.18
N VAL A 39 3.72 -0.86 0.13
CA VAL A 39 2.50 -1.58 -0.27
C VAL A 39 2.41 -1.63 -1.79
N ASN A 40 2.20 -2.81 -2.36
CA ASN A 40 1.72 -2.94 -3.73
C ASN A 40 0.19 -2.91 -3.70
N ALA A 41 -0.38 -1.72 -3.92
CA ALA A 41 -1.82 -1.50 -3.83
C ALA A 41 -2.58 -2.11 -5.03
N GLY A 42 -1.92 -2.21 -6.19
CA GLY A 42 -2.49 -2.85 -7.36
C GLY A 42 -3.15 -1.85 -8.31
N TYR A 43 -4.12 -2.34 -9.09
CA TYR A 43 -4.96 -1.50 -9.94
C TYR A 43 -6.07 -0.92 -9.06
N LEU A 44 -6.13 0.41 -8.98
CA LEU A 44 -7.07 1.15 -8.13
C LEU A 44 -8.00 1.99 -9.00
N ASP A 45 -8.49 1.40 -10.09
CA ASP A 45 -9.31 2.09 -11.10
C ASP A 45 -10.67 2.55 -10.52
N ASP A 46 -11.12 1.89 -9.44
CA ASP A 46 -12.37 2.21 -8.74
C ASP A 46 -12.23 3.30 -7.65
N LEU A 47 -11.00 3.82 -7.43
CA LEU A 47 -10.74 4.82 -6.39
C LEU A 47 -10.51 6.21 -6.96
N ASN A 48 -11.15 7.19 -6.32
CA ASN A 48 -10.96 8.60 -6.60
C ASN A 48 -9.71 9.16 -5.91
N ALA A 49 -9.18 10.28 -6.43
CA ALA A 49 -8.00 10.95 -5.87
C ALA A 49 -8.16 11.28 -4.37
N ASN A 50 -9.36 11.70 -3.94
CA ASN A 50 -9.63 12.00 -2.53
C ASN A 50 -9.50 10.74 -1.64
N GLN A 51 -10.01 9.59 -2.11
CA GLN A 51 -9.90 8.32 -1.37
C GLN A 51 -8.44 7.87 -1.28
N LEU A 52 -7.65 8.05 -2.36
CA LEU A 52 -6.21 7.77 -2.32
C LEU A 52 -5.48 8.63 -1.28
N VAL A 53 -5.83 9.91 -1.15
CA VAL A 53 -5.26 10.78 -0.11
C VAL A 53 -5.63 10.29 1.29
N VAL A 54 -6.88 9.87 1.52
CA VAL A 54 -7.30 9.31 2.81
C VAL A 54 -6.53 8.02 3.12
N ILE A 55 -6.42 7.11 2.15
CA ILE A 55 -5.64 5.87 2.30
C ILE A 55 -4.18 6.19 2.65
N GLN A 56 -3.56 7.15 1.96
CA GLN A 56 -2.19 7.57 2.23
C GLN A 56 -2.03 8.08 3.67
N LYS A 57 -2.97 8.91 4.15
CA LYS A 57 -2.95 9.43 5.53
C LYS A 57 -3.10 8.31 6.56
N LEU A 58 -4.11 7.48 6.41
CA LEU A 58 -4.37 6.36 7.34
C LEU A 58 -3.19 5.39 7.42
N ILE A 59 -2.59 5.03 6.28
CA ILE A 59 -1.41 4.15 6.28
C ILE A 59 -0.19 4.85 6.90
N THR A 60 -0.02 6.15 6.66
CA THR A 60 1.10 6.92 7.26
C THR A 60 0.94 6.99 8.77
N GLU A 61 -0.24 7.36 9.26
CA GLU A 61 -0.56 7.38 10.69
C GLU A 61 -0.36 6.00 11.33
N LYS A 62 -0.80 4.93 10.66
CA LYS A 62 -0.59 3.55 11.11
C LYS A 62 0.88 3.16 11.20
N ALA A 63 1.68 3.57 10.21
CA ALA A 63 3.11 3.32 10.23
C ALA A 63 3.80 4.11 11.34
N GLU A 64 3.40 5.35 11.60
CA GLU A 64 3.99 6.21 12.64
C GLU A 64 3.65 5.71 14.06
N ASN A 65 2.40 5.32 14.29
CA ASN A 65 1.91 4.91 15.60
C ASN A 65 1.93 3.38 15.83
N CYS A 66 2.55 2.60 14.94
CA CYS A 66 2.63 1.14 15.08
C CYS A 66 3.27 0.66 16.40
N ASN A 67 4.07 1.51 17.03
CA ASN A 67 4.74 1.22 18.30
C ASN A 67 3.99 1.81 19.52
N ASN A 68 2.84 2.46 19.30
CA ASN A 68 2.09 3.11 20.35
C ASN A 68 0.64 2.58 20.44
N PRO A 69 0.38 1.60 21.33
CA PRO A 69 -0.94 0.98 21.47
C PRO A 69 -2.01 1.92 22.06
N LEU A 70 -1.65 3.13 22.51
CA LEU A 70 -2.59 4.12 23.05
C LEU A 70 -3.36 4.88 21.96
N PHE A 71 -2.90 4.84 20.72
CA PHE A 71 -3.58 5.53 19.62
C PHE A 71 -4.40 4.55 18.79
N THR A 72 -5.73 4.69 18.86
CA THR A 72 -6.68 4.05 17.96
C THR A 72 -6.82 4.90 16.70
N TYR A 73 -6.69 4.27 15.54
CA TYR A 73 -6.89 4.93 14.25
C TYR A 73 -8.38 5.13 13.99
N GLN A 74 -8.75 6.28 13.44
CA GLN A 74 -10.10 6.50 12.96
C GLN A 74 -10.29 5.71 11.66
N GLU A 75 -11.24 4.78 11.63
CA GLU A 75 -11.67 4.15 10.38
C GLU A 75 -12.34 5.21 9.49
N SER A 76 -12.13 5.11 8.18
CA SER A 76 -12.87 5.94 7.22
C SER A 76 -14.32 5.45 7.13
N ASP A 77 -15.27 6.33 6.78
CA ASP A 77 -16.63 5.89 6.45
C ASP A 77 -16.72 5.04 5.17
N ASP A 78 -15.62 4.98 4.41
CA ASP A 78 -15.56 4.34 3.10
C ASP A 78 -15.01 2.90 3.21
N SER A 79 -15.89 1.93 2.92
CA SER A 79 -15.61 0.49 3.07
C SER A 79 -14.40 0.04 2.23
N LEU A 80 -14.22 0.61 1.03
CA LEU A 80 -13.10 0.28 0.15
C LEU A 80 -11.76 0.75 0.74
N VAL A 81 -11.73 1.96 1.31
CA VAL A 81 -10.56 2.54 1.98
C VAL A 81 -10.12 1.67 3.15
N ASN A 82 -11.08 1.26 4.00
CA ASN A 82 -10.80 0.41 5.16
C ASN A 82 -10.27 -0.97 4.75
N SER A 83 -10.81 -1.55 3.67
CA SER A 83 -10.37 -2.86 3.15
C SER A 83 -8.90 -2.86 2.68
N LEU A 84 -8.43 -1.72 2.16
CA LEU A 84 -7.05 -1.56 1.72
C LEU A 84 -6.10 -1.35 2.92
N CYS A 85 -6.54 -0.57 3.91
CA CYS A 85 -5.75 -0.25 5.10
C CYS A 85 -5.59 -1.46 6.05
N LYS A 86 -6.60 -2.34 6.15
CA LYS A 86 -6.55 -3.55 6.99
C LYS A 86 -5.46 -4.54 6.56
N GLU A 87 -5.10 -4.55 5.28
CA GLU A 87 -4.12 -5.50 4.74
C GLU A 87 -2.68 -4.99 4.73
N THR A 88 -2.45 -3.75 5.15
CA THR A 88 -1.09 -3.26 5.40
C THR A 88 -0.57 -3.81 6.74
N PRO A 89 0.61 -4.45 6.76
CA PRO A 89 1.14 -5.10 7.95
C PRO A 89 1.84 -4.06 8.82
N ASP A 90 1.98 -4.38 10.10
CA ASP A 90 2.72 -3.53 11.02
C ASP A 90 4.21 -3.47 10.66
N ARG A 91 4.84 -2.32 10.96
CA ARG A 91 6.22 -1.93 10.61
C ARG A 91 7.32 -2.94 11.03
N LYS A 92 6.98 -3.95 11.84
CA LYS A 92 7.91 -5.05 12.21
C LYS A 92 8.03 -6.14 11.15
N ALA A 93 7.08 -6.25 10.22
CA ALA A 93 7.08 -7.24 9.13
C ALA A 93 7.63 -6.67 7.81
N SER A 94 8.26 -5.50 7.82
CA SER A 94 8.61 -4.72 6.62
C SER A 94 9.60 -5.40 5.65
N GLY A 95 10.11 -6.59 5.94
CA GLY A 95 10.80 -7.42 4.95
C GLY A 95 9.89 -8.01 3.86
N CYS A 96 8.58 -8.05 4.09
CA CYS A 96 7.64 -8.70 3.18
C CYS A 96 6.93 -7.67 2.28
N ILE A 97 7.27 -7.68 0.99
CA ILE A 97 6.50 -6.97 -0.04
C ILE A 97 5.10 -7.60 -0.08
N ILE A 98 4.09 -6.90 0.44
CA ILE A 98 2.71 -7.40 0.34
C ILE A 98 2.16 -7.08 -1.03
N ASN A 99 1.90 -8.16 -1.77
CA ASN A 99 1.13 -8.18 -2.99
C ASN A 99 -0.33 -8.41 -2.60
N LYS A 100 -1.17 -7.37 -2.55
CA LYS A 100 -2.60 -7.64 -2.59
C LYS A 100 -3.00 -7.94 -4.03
N MET A 101 -3.52 -9.15 -4.17
CA MET A 101 -4.17 -9.71 -5.35
C MET A 101 -5.55 -9.08 -5.51
N VAL A 102 -5.68 -8.09 -6.39
CA VAL A 102 -6.92 -7.94 -7.15
C VAL A 102 -6.73 -8.86 -8.36
N GLY A 103 -7.31 -10.05 -8.26
CA GLY A 103 -7.05 -11.20 -9.14
C GLY A 103 -6.99 -12.50 -8.38
N LYS A 104 -8.14 -13.18 -8.30
CA LYS A 104 -8.35 -14.52 -7.71
C LYS A 104 -7.07 -15.36 -7.54
N ARG A 105 -6.87 -15.83 -6.30
CA ARG A 105 -6.00 -16.95 -5.86
C ARG A 105 -4.99 -17.44 -6.91
N LYS A 106 -3.72 -17.13 -6.70
CA LYS A 106 -2.66 -18.05 -7.14
C LYS A 106 -1.89 -18.52 -5.93
N HIS A 107 -2.14 -19.78 -5.54
CA HIS A 107 -1.21 -20.55 -4.73
C HIS A 107 0.19 -20.39 -5.35
N ARG A 108 1.10 -19.75 -4.63
CA ARG A 108 2.53 -20.04 -4.75
C ARG A 108 3.05 -20.34 -3.37
N ASN A 109 3.22 -21.63 -3.15
CA ASN A 109 4.08 -22.18 -2.12
C ASN A 109 5.53 -21.73 -2.34
N GLN A 110 6.30 -21.84 -1.25
CA GLN A 110 7.75 -21.93 -1.16
C GLN A 110 8.51 -20.59 -1.07
N CYS A 111 8.74 -20.17 0.18
CA CYS A 111 10.08 -19.78 0.60
C CYS A 111 10.89 -21.08 0.74
N ALA A 112 12.04 -21.14 0.07
CA ALA A 112 13.16 -22.02 0.40
C ALA A 112 14.22 -21.16 1.09
#